data_AF-A0A7S3AP09-F1
#
_entry.id   AF-A0A7S3AP09-F1
#
_cell.length_a   1.000
_cell.length_b   1.000
_cell.length_c   1.000
_cell.angle_alpha   90.00
_cell.angle_beta   90.00
_cell.angle_gamma   90.00
#
_symmetry.space_group_name_H-M   'P 1'
#
loop_
_entity.id
_entity.type
_entity.pdbx_description
1 polymer ?
#
loop_
_entity_poly.entity_id
_entity_poly.type
_entity_poly.pdbx_seq_one_letter_code
_entity_poly.pdbx_strand_id
1 'polypeptide(L)'
;GDGQTVEKIVADATKFMGLPFKSRGGPPTENDLVALLEAGTPVMPIITWYKEGRPAGGHALMVSGCEASSGPFGGVQYFLHDPETSTYQKVSYSRLMYYSVLSDGKWTDTVHAS
;
A
#
# COMPACT_ATOMS: atom_id res chain seq x y z
N GLY A 1 -7.02 21.80 -10.55
CA GLY A 1 -7.46 20.49 -10.05
C GLY A 1 -6.53 20.15 -8.94
N ASP A 2 -7.01 20.26 -7.70
CA ASP A 2 -6.17 20.48 -6.51
C ASP A 2 -5.59 19.18 -5.93
N GLY A 3 -5.40 18.18 -6.78
CA GLY A 3 -4.78 16.91 -6.42
C GLY A 3 -3.26 17.02 -6.51
N GLN A 4 -2.56 16.78 -5.40
CA GLN A 4 -1.13 16.52 -5.47
C GLN A 4 -0.89 15.15 -6.13
N THR A 5 0.08 15.06 -7.03
CA THR A 5 0.46 13.79 -7.64
C THR A 5 1.28 12.94 -6.66
N VAL A 6 1.40 11.63 -6.90
CA VAL A 6 2.23 10.74 -6.06
C VAL A 6 3.68 11.24 -6.03
N GLU A 7 4.19 11.75 -7.16
CA GLU A 7 5.54 12.31 -7.25
C GLU A 7 5.73 13.51 -6.31
N LYS A 8 4.70 14.38 -6.19
CA LYS A 8 4.76 15.51 -5.28
C LYS A 8 4.72 15.07 -3.82
N ILE A 9 3.91 14.06 -3.48
CA ILE A 9 3.89 13.44 -2.15
C ILE A 9 5.28 12.88 -1.79
N VAL A 10 5.91 12.16 -2.72
CA VAL A 10 7.27 11.59 -2.53
C VAL A 10 8.32 12.69 -2.35
N ALA A 11 8.25 13.76 -3.16
CA ALA A 11 9.18 14.89 -3.06
C ALA A 11 9.06 15.63 -1.72
N ASP A 12 7.83 15.90 -1.28
CA ASP A 12 7.57 16.56 -0.01
C ASP A 12 7.96 15.66 1.17
N ALA A 13 7.62 14.37 1.15
CA ALA A 13 8.03 13.40 2.17
C ALA A 13 9.55 13.33 2.31
N THR A 14 10.27 13.27 1.19
CA THR A 14 11.75 13.26 1.17
C THR A 14 12.32 14.52 1.81
N LYS A 15 11.75 15.69 1.48
CA LYS A 15 12.18 16.98 2.02
C LYS A 15 11.95 17.08 3.53
N PHE A 16 10.80 16.64 4.03
CA PHE A 16 10.43 16.81 5.44
C PHE A 16 11.00 15.73 6.37
N MET A 17 11.10 14.50 5.90
CA MET A 17 11.54 13.36 6.72
C MET A 17 13.05 13.13 6.64
N GLY A 18 13.75 13.71 5.66
CA GLY A 18 15.19 13.52 5.46
C GLY A 18 15.58 12.11 5.02
N LEU A 19 14.61 11.29 4.61
CA LEU A 19 14.80 9.95 4.05
C LEU A 19 14.43 9.97 2.57
N PRO A 20 15.18 9.32 1.68
CA PRO A 20 14.80 9.25 0.27
C PRO A 20 13.58 8.33 0.12
N PHE A 21 12.44 8.88 -0.28
CA PHE A 21 11.27 8.10 -0.66
C PHE A 21 11.27 7.84 -2.17
N LYS A 22 10.68 6.71 -2.58
CA LYS A 22 10.50 6.36 -3.99
C LYS A 22 9.07 5.86 -4.22
N SER A 23 8.53 6.16 -5.40
CA SER A 23 7.40 5.44 -5.98
C SER A 23 7.90 4.46 -7.04
N ARG A 24 7.23 3.32 -7.21
CA ARG A 24 7.62 2.30 -8.21
C ARG A 24 6.56 1.99 -9.26
N GLY A 25 5.36 2.56 -9.15
CA GLY A 25 4.26 2.32 -10.08
C GLY A 25 3.64 0.93 -9.88
N GLY A 26 2.37 0.89 -9.49
CA GLY A 26 1.64 -0.35 -9.22
C GLY A 26 2.09 -1.08 -7.93
N PRO A 27 1.47 -2.24 -7.67
CA PRO A 27 1.88 -3.13 -6.59
C PRO A 27 3.21 -3.82 -6.92
N PRO A 28 4.06 -4.11 -5.93
CA PRO A 28 5.23 -4.97 -6.11
C PRO A 28 4.81 -6.41 -6.50
N THR A 29 5.76 -7.33 -6.65
CA THR A 29 5.39 -8.77 -6.57
C THR A 29 5.19 -9.15 -5.11
N GLU A 30 4.51 -10.28 -4.85
CA GLU A 30 4.35 -10.76 -3.47
C GLU A 30 5.71 -11.01 -2.80
N ASN A 31 6.66 -11.62 -3.53
CA ASN A 31 8.02 -11.86 -3.04
C ASN A 31 8.78 -10.56 -2.76
N ASP A 32 8.67 -9.56 -3.63
CA ASP A 32 9.29 -8.24 -3.42
C ASP A 32 8.70 -7.55 -2.19
N LEU A 33 7.38 -7.66 -1.98
CA LEU A 33 6.73 -7.09 -0.80
C LEU A 33 7.24 -7.75 0.48
N VAL A 34 7.30 -9.09 0.50
CA VAL A 34 7.87 -9.83 1.63
C VAL A 34 9.31 -9.38 1.90
N ALA A 35 10.15 -9.30 0.87
CA ALA A 35 11.54 -8.89 1.02
C ALA A 35 11.69 -7.47 1.60
N LEU A 36 10.85 -6.52 1.16
CA LEU A 36 10.84 -5.17 1.73
C LEU A 36 10.44 -5.18 3.21
N LEU A 37 9.39 -5.90 3.56
CA LEU A 37 8.85 -5.94 4.92
C LEU A 37 9.78 -6.68 5.88
N GLU A 38 10.40 -7.78 5.47
CA GLU A 38 11.41 -8.51 6.25
C GLU A 38 12.69 -7.69 6.45
N ALA A 39 13.03 -6.81 5.50
CA ALA A 39 14.10 -5.83 5.66
C ALA A 39 13.73 -4.65 6.57
N GLY A 40 12.55 -4.66 7.20
CA GLY A 40 12.06 -3.58 8.04
C GLY A 40 11.66 -2.32 7.26
N THR A 41 11.45 -2.43 5.95
CA THR A 41 11.00 -1.33 5.08
C THR A 41 9.49 -1.41 4.90
N PRO A 42 8.70 -0.62 5.65
CA PRO A 42 7.26 -0.58 5.43
C PRO A 42 6.92 0.07 4.10
N VAL A 43 5.77 -0.28 3.55
CA VAL A 43 5.28 0.25 2.29
C VAL A 43 3.93 0.95 2.46
N MET A 44 3.70 1.98 1.67
CA MET A 44 2.46 2.73 1.58
C MET A 44 1.78 2.44 0.22
N PRO A 45 0.76 1.56 0.19
CA PRO A 45 -0.09 1.39 -0.98
C PRO A 45 -0.90 2.65 -1.27
N ILE A 46 -0.88 3.11 -2.52
CA ILE A 46 -1.79 4.12 -3.05
C ILE A 46 -2.92 3.39 -3.78
N ILE A 47 -4.10 3.47 -3.21
CA ILE A 47 -5.35 2.92 -3.75
C ILE A 47 -6.04 3.99 -4.59
N THR A 48 -6.49 3.60 -5.78
CA THR A 48 -7.36 4.43 -6.63
C THR A 48 -8.69 3.73 -6.84
N TRP A 49 -9.79 4.45 -6.64
CA TRP A 49 -11.12 4.00 -7.04
C TRP A 49 -11.46 4.51 -8.42
N TYR A 50 -12.19 3.69 -9.19
CA TYR A 50 -12.60 4.03 -10.53
C TYR A 50 -14.13 4.05 -10.64
N LYS A 51 -14.66 5.08 -11.30
CA LYS A 51 -16.07 5.17 -11.69
C LYS A 51 -16.12 5.35 -13.20
N GLU A 52 -16.84 4.46 -13.90
CA GLU A 52 -16.96 4.50 -15.38
C GLU A 52 -15.59 4.53 -16.09
N GLY A 53 -14.62 3.78 -15.56
CA GLY A 53 -13.26 3.71 -16.11
C GLY A 53 -12.37 4.92 -15.81
N ARG A 54 -12.83 5.90 -15.02
CA ARG A 54 -12.06 7.09 -14.66
C ARG A 54 -11.73 7.12 -13.16
N PRO A 55 -10.56 7.63 -12.74
CA PRO A 55 -10.27 7.84 -11.32
C PRO A 55 -11.33 8.72 -10.66
N ALA A 56 -11.89 8.26 -9.54
CA ALA A 56 -12.98 8.90 -8.81
C ALA A 56 -12.63 9.22 -7.35
N GLY A 57 -11.49 8.74 -6.87
CA GLY A 57 -10.96 8.98 -5.53
C GLY A 57 -9.67 8.19 -5.31
N GLY A 58 -8.97 8.49 -4.23
CA GLY A 58 -7.77 7.75 -3.84
C GLY A 58 -7.61 7.68 -2.33
N HIS A 59 -6.81 6.73 -1.88
CA HIS A 59 -6.54 6.46 -0.47
C HIS A 59 -5.13 5.94 -0.27
N ALA A 60 -4.53 6.26 0.86
CA ALA A 60 -3.21 5.78 1.22
C ALA A 60 -3.34 4.86 2.44
N LEU A 61 -2.78 3.67 2.32
CA LEU A 61 -2.74 2.67 3.38
C LEU A 61 -1.31 2.47 3.86
N MET A 62 -1.11 1.74 4.94
CA MET A 62 0.22 1.36 5.41
C MET A 62 0.31 -0.15 5.58
N VAL A 63 1.34 -0.79 5.03
CA VAL A 63 1.68 -2.18 5.29
C VAL A 63 3.01 -2.20 6.04
N SER A 64 2.97 -2.62 7.30
CA SER A 64 4.11 -2.50 8.21
C SER A 64 4.84 -3.82 8.50
N GLY A 65 4.33 -4.94 8.01
CA GLY A 65 4.96 -6.24 8.20
C GLY A 65 4.19 -7.38 7.54
N CYS A 66 4.76 -8.57 7.65
CA CYS A 66 4.15 -9.81 7.19
C CYS A 66 4.43 -10.98 8.14
N GLU A 67 3.59 -12.01 8.11
CA GLU A 67 3.79 -13.28 8.81
C GLU A 67 3.36 -14.45 7.93
N ALA A 68 4.00 -15.62 8.10
CA ALA A 68 3.51 -16.85 7.50
C ALA A 68 2.20 -17.28 8.18
N SER A 69 1.14 -17.54 7.40
CA SER A 69 -0.09 -18.11 7.95
C SER A 69 0.07 -19.59 8.23
N SER A 70 -0.25 -20.01 9.46
CA SER A 70 -0.21 -21.41 9.89
C SER A 70 -1.50 -22.21 9.58
N GLY A 71 -2.32 -21.74 8.64
CA GLY A 71 -3.59 -22.37 8.26
C GLY A 71 -3.49 -23.40 7.11
N PRO A 72 -4.53 -24.22 6.90
CA PRO A 72 -4.56 -25.25 5.85
C PRO A 72 -4.54 -24.70 4.41
N PHE A 73 -4.76 -23.40 4.23
CA PHE A 73 -4.63 -22.65 2.98
C PHE A 73 -3.43 -21.69 3.03
N GLY A 74 -2.36 -22.11 3.71
CA GLY A 74 -1.23 -21.29 4.14
C GLY A 74 -0.64 -20.40 3.04
N GLY A 75 -0.58 -19.11 3.33
CA GLY A 75 0.04 -18.06 2.52
C GLY A 75 0.46 -16.91 3.43
N VAL A 76 1.22 -15.94 2.91
CA VAL A 76 1.67 -14.79 3.71
C VAL A 76 0.48 -13.91 4.08
N GLN A 77 0.42 -13.46 5.33
CA GLN A 77 -0.51 -12.44 5.81
C GLN A 77 0.25 -11.14 6.04
N TYR A 78 -0.39 -10.03 5.71
CA TYR A 78 0.18 -8.70 5.79
C TYR A 78 -0.55 -7.89 6.85
N PHE A 79 0.21 -7.13 7.65
CA PHE A 79 -0.33 -6.21 8.63
C PHE A 79 -0.63 -4.88 7.96
N LEU A 80 -1.90 -4.67 7.63
CA LEU A 80 -2.42 -3.49 6.97
C LEU A 80 -3.02 -2.52 7.99
N HIS A 81 -2.73 -1.23 7.87
CA HIS A 81 -3.41 -0.16 8.60
C HIS A 81 -4.08 0.80 7.62
N ASP A 82 -5.39 0.96 7.77
CA ASP A 82 -6.16 2.02 7.15
C ASP A 82 -6.27 3.20 8.14
N PRO A 83 -5.84 4.43 7.78
CA PRO A 83 -5.93 5.61 8.64
C PRO A 83 -7.37 5.99 9.05
N GLU A 84 -8.40 5.46 8.40
CA GLU A 84 -9.81 5.62 8.78
C GLU A 84 -10.23 4.66 9.90
N THR A 85 -9.35 3.75 10.30
CA THR A 85 -9.59 2.76 11.35
C THR A 85 -8.58 2.90 12.49
N SER A 86 -8.89 2.35 13.66
CA SER A 86 -8.01 2.42 14.84
C SER A 86 -7.11 1.19 15.04
N THR A 87 -7.14 0.22 14.14
CA THR A 87 -6.50 -1.09 14.35
C THR A 87 -5.89 -1.64 13.06
N TYR A 88 -4.78 -2.38 13.20
CA TYR A 88 -4.24 -3.17 12.11
C TYR A 88 -5.14 -4.35 11.77
N GLN A 89 -5.18 -4.69 10.48
CA GLN A 89 -5.87 -5.84 9.93
C GLN A 89 -4.83 -6.82 9.34
N LYS A 90 -5.09 -8.12 9.47
CA LYS A 90 -4.33 -9.16 8.77
C LYS A 90 -5.04 -9.50 7.47
N VAL A 91 -4.34 -9.36 6.34
CA VAL A 91 -4.91 -9.53 5.01
C VAL A 91 -4.01 -10.36 4.10
N SER A 92 -4.58 -11.04 3.11
CA SER A 92 -3.82 -11.70 2.04
C SER A 92 -3.25 -10.70 1.03
N TYR A 93 -2.29 -11.14 0.21
CA TYR A 93 -1.77 -10.32 -0.88
C TYR A 93 -2.84 -9.86 -1.87
N SER A 94 -3.72 -10.78 -2.28
CA SER A 94 -4.85 -10.48 -3.17
C SER A 94 -5.78 -9.42 -2.60
N ARG A 95 -5.95 -9.38 -1.27
CA ARG A 95 -6.76 -8.39 -0.58
C ARG A 95 -6.11 -7.01 -0.54
N LEU A 96 -4.77 -6.94 -0.50
CA LEU A 96 -4.05 -5.68 -0.68
C LEU A 96 -4.20 -5.13 -2.10
N MET A 97 -4.11 -6.00 -3.11
CA MET A 97 -4.26 -5.60 -4.52
C MET A 97 -5.64 -4.99 -4.80
N TYR A 98 -6.68 -5.53 -4.16
CA TYR A 98 -8.07 -5.13 -4.30
C TYR A 98 -8.65 -4.72 -2.94
N TYR A 99 -8.23 -3.53 -2.48
CA TYR A 99 -8.70 -2.96 -1.24
C TYR A 99 -10.20 -2.66 -1.32
N SER A 100 -11.02 -3.27 -0.46
CA SER A 100 -12.46 -3.08 -0.51
C SER A 100 -13.11 -3.26 0.85
N VAL A 101 -13.64 -2.19 1.43
CA VAL A 101 -14.76 -2.35 2.37
C VAL A 101 -16.09 -2.20 1.61
N LEU A 102 -16.17 -1.41 0.52
CA LEU A 102 -17.41 -1.18 -0.25
C LEU A 102 -17.23 -0.77 -1.74
N SER A 103 -16.03 -0.82 -2.34
CA SER A 103 -15.80 -0.30 -3.70
C SER A 103 -14.50 -0.82 -4.33
N ASP A 104 -14.44 -0.85 -5.66
CA ASP A 104 -13.38 -1.41 -6.52
C ASP A 104 -12.00 -0.71 -6.43
N GLY A 105 -11.49 -0.50 -5.22
CA GLY A 105 -10.20 0.13 -4.98
C GLY A 105 -9.06 -0.75 -5.46
N LYS A 106 -8.21 -0.19 -6.32
CA LYS A 106 -7.04 -0.90 -6.87
C LYS A 106 -5.76 -0.27 -6.35
N TRP A 107 -4.82 -1.11 -5.95
CA TRP A 107 -3.45 -0.67 -5.68
C TRP A 107 -2.80 -0.20 -6.99
N THR A 108 -2.58 1.11 -7.10
CA THR A 108 -2.06 1.77 -8.31
C THR A 108 -0.63 2.28 -8.17
N ASP A 109 -0.14 2.52 -6.95
CA ASP A 109 1.25 2.89 -6.73
C ASP A 109 1.74 2.43 -5.36
N THR A 110 3.04 2.27 -5.20
CA THR A 110 3.70 1.87 -3.96
C THR A 110 4.76 2.89 -3.61
N VAL A 111 4.65 3.47 -2.41
CA VAL A 111 5.64 4.39 -1.88
C VAL A 111 6.36 3.75 -0.70
N HIS A 112 7.69 3.84 -0.66
CA HIS A 112 8.48 3.40 0.48
C HIS A 112 9.78 4.20 0.61
N ALA A 113 10.40 4.17 1.79
CA ALA A 113 11.75 4.70 1.98
C ALA A 113 12.77 3.78 1.29
N SER A 114 13.87 4.34 0.78
CA SER A 114 14.91 3.63 0.05
C SER A 114 16.30 3.73 0.65
#